data_AF-A0AA91ZT55-F1
#
_entry.id   AF-A0AA91ZT55-F1
#
_cell.length_a   1.000
_cell.length_b   1.000
_cell.length_c   1.000
_cell.angle_alpha   90.00
_cell.angle_beta   90.00
_cell.angle_gamma   90.00
#
_symmetry.space_group_name_H-M   'P 1'
#
loop_
_entity.id
_entity.type
_entity.pdbx_description
1 polymer ?
#
loop_
_entity_poly.entity_id
_entity_poly.type
_entity_poly.pdbx_seq_one_letter_code
_entity_poly.pdbx_strand_id
1 'polypeptide(L)'
;MNDRIESKIPNKMREMAPDFVDYSENILFEKIWRDPTLTSRERSLCTLSALISIGNTEQLPFHLKLAEKNGINEKEIIALITHMAFYVGWPKAASALNIIIN
;
A
#
# COMPACT_ATOMS: atom_id res chain seq x y z
N MET A 1 7.67 9.20 -9.04
CA MET A 1 8.83 8.94 -8.16
C MET A 1 9.72 7.95 -8.89
N ASN A 2 11.01 8.24 -9.10
CA ASN A 2 11.90 7.38 -9.88
C ASN A 2 12.73 6.41 -9.02
N ASP A 3 12.68 6.56 -7.69
CA ASP A 3 13.44 5.73 -6.77
C ASP A 3 12.87 4.31 -6.68
N ARG A 4 13.76 3.34 -6.48
CA ARG A 4 13.38 1.93 -6.30
C ARG A 4 12.50 1.77 -5.06
N ILE A 5 11.37 1.07 -5.20
CA ILE A 5 10.57 0.67 -4.06
C ILE A 5 11.31 -0.49 -3.38
N GLU A 6 11.95 -0.20 -2.25
CA GLU A 6 12.64 -1.23 -1.47
C GLU A 6 11.63 -2.15 -0.77
N SER A 7 11.46 -3.35 -1.33
CA SER A 7 10.78 -4.44 -0.63
C SER A 7 11.75 -5.06 0.39
N LYS A 8 11.46 -4.94 1.69
CA LYS A 8 12.24 -5.59 2.76
C LYS A 8 11.92 -7.08 2.86
N ILE A 9 12.11 -7.83 1.77
CA ILE A 9 11.84 -9.27 1.71
C ILE A 9 12.95 -10.02 2.49
N PRO A 10 12.59 -10.82 3.51
CA PRO A 10 13.57 -11.60 4.27
C PRO A 10 14.33 -12.62 3.41
N ASN A 11 15.63 -12.82 3.68
CA ASN A 11 16.45 -13.82 2.97
C ASN A 11 15.83 -15.22 2.99
N LYS A 12 15.24 -15.63 4.11
CA LYS A 12 14.55 -16.91 4.24
C LYS A 12 13.39 -17.07 3.22
N MET A 13 12.69 -15.99 2.88
CA MET A 13 11.65 -16.05 1.84
C MET A 13 12.26 -16.19 0.43
N ARG A 14 13.44 -15.60 0.18
CA ARG A 14 14.16 -15.78 -1.08
C ARG A 14 14.57 -17.24 -1.30
N GLU A 15 15.03 -17.89 -0.24
CA GLU A 15 15.41 -19.31 -0.28
C GLU A 15 14.20 -20.24 -0.39
N MET A 16 13.13 -19.98 0.36
CA MET A 16 11.96 -20.86 0.43
C MET A 16 10.97 -20.68 -0.72
N ALA A 17 10.85 -19.47 -1.27
CA ALA A 17 9.86 -19.11 -2.28
C ALA A 17 10.45 -18.15 -3.33
N PRO A 18 11.46 -18.59 -4.11
CA PRO A 18 12.18 -17.72 -5.05
C PRO A 18 11.26 -17.04 -6.07
N ASP A 19 10.28 -17.76 -6.62
CA ASP A 19 9.32 -17.19 -7.57
C ASP A 19 8.44 -16.09 -6.95
N PHE A 20 8.03 -16.25 -5.69
CA PHE A 20 7.26 -15.23 -4.99
C PHE A 20 8.05 -13.93 -4.86
N VAL A 21 9.35 -14.05 -4.60
CA VAL A 21 10.27 -12.91 -4.52
C VAL A 21 10.47 -12.29 -5.89
N ASP A 22 10.71 -13.10 -6.93
CA ASP A 22 10.86 -12.63 -8.30
C ASP A 22 9.61 -11.86 -8.78
N TYR A 23 8.41 -12.40 -8.55
CA TYR A 23 7.15 -11.74 -8.89
C TYR A 23 6.97 -10.45 -8.11
N SER A 24 7.38 -10.41 -6.84
CA SER A 24 7.28 -9.21 -6.02
C SER A 24 8.23 -8.11 -6.52
N GLU A 25 9.49 -8.44 -6.78
CA GLU A 25 10.50 -7.45 -7.14
C GLU A 25 10.38 -7.05 -8.62
N ASN A 26 10.42 -8.01 -9.53
CA ASN A 26 10.58 -7.76 -10.96
C ASN A 26 9.25 -7.50 -11.68
N ILE A 27 8.15 -8.09 -11.21
CA ILE A 27 6.83 -7.87 -11.82
C ILE A 27 6.08 -6.78 -11.06
N LEU A 28 5.82 -6.94 -9.76
CA LEU A 28 5.02 -5.98 -9.02
C LEU A 28 5.73 -4.62 -8.92
N PHE A 29 6.90 -4.54 -8.28
CA PHE A 29 7.54 -3.25 -8.02
C PHE A 29 8.23 -2.63 -9.24
N GLU A 30 8.93 -3.42 -10.05
CA GLU A 30 9.68 -2.88 -11.20
C GLU A 30 8.84 -2.70 -12.47
N LYS A 31 7.69 -3.41 -12.62
CA LYS A 31 6.83 -3.25 -13.80
C LYS A 31 5.49 -2.59 -13.46
N ILE A 32 4.67 -3.21 -12.59
CA ILE A 32 3.31 -2.72 -12.34
C ILE A 32 3.31 -1.35 -11.64
N TRP A 33 4.14 -1.16 -10.62
CA TRP A 33 4.23 0.13 -9.92
C TRP A 33 4.91 1.24 -10.72
N ARG A 34 5.65 0.90 -11.78
CA ARG A 34 6.34 1.85 -12.67
C ARG A 34 5.58 2.20 -13.95
N ASP A 35 4.48 1.51 -14.24
CA ASP A 35 3.68 1.82 -15.42
C ASP A 35 3.11 3.26 -15.30
N PRO A 36 3.46 4.16 -16.25
CA PRO A 36 3.18 5.59 -16.15
C PRO A 36 1.72 5.95 -16.43
N THR A 37 0.88 4.98 -16.83
CA THR A 37 -0.54 5.22 -17.14
C THR A 37 -1.33 5.67 -15.91
N LEU A 38 -0.95 5.20 -14.72
CA LEU A 38 -1.38 5.73 -13.43
C LEU A 38 -0.16 6.24 -12.66
N THR A 39 -0.27 7.45 -12.13
CA THR A 39 0.77 8.02 -11.27
C THR A 39 0.97 7.16 -10.02
N SER A 40 2.17 7.21 -9.44
CA SER A 40 2.46 6.51 -8.18
C SER A 40 1.51 6.95 -7.05
N ARG A 41 1.05 8.21 -7.09
CA ARG A 41 0.04 8.74 -6.18
C ARG A 41 -1.31 8.03 -6.36
N GLU A 42 -1.81 7.91 -7.58
CA GLU A 42 -3.06 7.20 -7.87
C GLU A 42 -2.97 5.72 -7.48
N ARG A 43 -1.86 5.05 -7.81
CA ARG A 43 -1.63 3.64 -7.42
C ARG A 43 -1.62 3.46 -5.90
N SER A 44 -1.00 4.38 -5.16
CA SER A 44 -1.03 4.38 -3.70
C SER A 44 -2.45 4.52 -3.15
N LEU A 45 -3.27 5.45 -3.68
CA LEU A 45 -4.66 5.58 -3.27
C LEU A 45 -5.45 4.30 -3.55
N CYS A 46 -5.37 3.75 -4.76
CA CYS A 46 -6.04 2.51 -5.11
C CYS A 46 -5.62 1.34 -4.21
N THR A 47 -4.32 1.23 -3.91
CA THR A 47 -3.79 0.15 -3.07
C THR A 47 -4.28 0.29 -1.63
N LEU A 48 -4.20 1.49 -1.04
CA LEU A 48 -4.74 1.76 0.29
C LEU A 48 -6.24 1.44 0.34
N SER A 49 -7.01 1.88 -0.67
CA SER A 49 -8.44 1.57 -0.74
C SER A 49 -8.73 0.08 -0.79
N ALA A 50 -7.97 -0.67 -1.59
CA ALA A 50 -8.14 -2.12 -1.69
C ALA A 50 -7.84 -2.80 -0.33
N LEU A 51 -6.72 -2.46 0.30
CA LEU A 51 -6.31 -3.03 1.59
C LEU A 51 -7.33 -2.74 2.70
N ILE A 52 -7.82 -1.50 2.79
CA ILE A 52 -8.87 -1.12 3.74
C ILE A 52 -10.16 -1.89 3.44
N SER A 53 -10.55 -2.03 2.17
CA SER A 53 -11.78 -2.72 1.77
C SER A 53 -11.79 -4.20 2.18
N ILE A 54 -10.65 -4.87 2.11
CA ILE A 54 -10.56 -6.31 2.47
C ILE A 54 -10.15 -6.53 3.93
N GLY A 55 -9.70 -5.49 4.63
CA GLY A 55 -9.31 -5.57 6.05
C GLY A 55 -7.87 -6.05 6.29
N ASN A 56 -7.00 -5.98 5.28
CA ASN A 56 -5.58 -6.39 5.39
C ASN A 56 -4.74 -5.28 6.02
N THR A 57 -5.02 -4.96 7.29
CA THR A 57 -4.38 -3.86 8.00
C THR A 57 -2.89 -4.07 8.26
N GLU A 58 -2.42 -5.32 8.26
CA GLU A 58 -1.01 -5.69 8.43
C GLU A 58 -0.12 -5.17 7.28
N GLN A 59 -0.69 -4.90 6.11
CA GLN A 59 0.04 -4.33 4.96
C GLN A 59 0.05 -2.80 4.96
N LEU A 60 -0.88 -2.16 5.69
CA LEU A 60 -1.02 -0.70 5.69
C LEU A 60 0.26 0.04 6.12
N PRO A 61 1.03 -0.38 7.14
CA PRO A 61 2.23 0.37 7.55
C PRO A 61 3.26 0.59 6.42
N PHE A 62 3.41 -0.40 5.53
CA PHE A 62 4.30 -0.26 4.37
C PHE A 62 3.69 0.68 3.33
N HIS A 63 2.42 0.47 2.97
CA HIS A 63 1.77 1.23 1.90
C HIS A 63 1.44 2.68 2.29
N LEU A 64 1.25 2.98 3.58
CA LEU A 64 1.09 4.34 4.09
C LEU A 64 2.38 5.15 3.91
N LYS A 65 3.54 4.58 4.30
CA LYS A 65 4.84 5.23 4.06
C LYS A 65 5.14 5.41 2.57
N LEU A 66 4.73 4.44 1.75
CA LEU A 66 4.85 4.56 0.30
C LEU A 66 3.93 5.65 -0.28
N ALA A 67 2.71 5.77 0.25
CA ALA A 67 1.76 6.83 -0.11
C ALA A 67 2.31 8.22 0.22
N GLU A 68 2.90 8.42 1.40
CA GLU A 68 3.57 9.66 1.79
C GLU A 68 4.72 10.02 0.85
N LYS A 69 5.58 9.05 0.56
CA LYS A 69 6.66 9.19 -0.44
C LYS A 69 6.14 9.58 -1.82
N ASN A 70 4.97 9.07 -2.20
CA ASN A 70 4.26 9.41 -3.43
C ASN A 70 3.45 10.73 -3.35
N GLY A 71 3.63 11.50 -2.27
CA GLY A 71 3.07 12.83 -2.10
C GLY A 71 1.66 12.89 -1.53
N ILE A 72 1.15 11.79 -0.93
CA ILE A 72 -0.14 11.78 -0.23
C ILE A 72 0.09 12.17 1.21
N ASN A 73 -0.43 13.32 1.63
CA ASN A 73 -0.25 13.77 3.01
C ASN A 73 -1.24 13.11 3.97
N GLU A 74 -0.94 13.19 5.27
CA GLU A 74 -1.75 12.59 6.34
C GLU A 74 -3.24 13.01 6.28
N LYS A 75 -3.53 14.28 5.98
CA LYS A 75 -4.93 14.76 5.88
C LYS A 75 -5.69 14.07 4.75
N GLU A 76 -5.02 13.80 3.64
CA GLU A 76 -5.60 13.08 2.50
C GLU A 76 -5.82 11.61 2.83
N ILE A 77 -4.92 10.98 3.58
CA ILE A 77 -5.07 9.60 4.06
C ILE A 77 -6.26 9.50 5.02
N ILE A 78 -6.38 10.42 5.98
CA ILE A 78 -7.51 10.48 6.91
C ILE A 78 -8.82 10.68 6.12
N ALA A 79 -8.84 11.62 5.17
CA ALA A 79 -10.00 11.86 4.32
C ALA A 79 -10.40 10.60 3.51
N LEU A 80 -9.43 9.87 2.96
CA LEU A 80 -9.67 8.60 2.27
C LEU A 80 -10.35 7.59 3.21
N ILE A 81 -9.78 7.33 4.39
CA ILE A 81 -10.31 6.35 5.34
C ILE A 81 -11.71 6.73 5.81
N THR A 82 -11.94 8.00 6.13
CA THR A 82 -13.27 8.50 6.49
C THR A 82 -14.27 8.33 5.36
N HIS A 83 -13.88 8.63 4.11
CA HIS A 83 -14.76 8.41 2.96
C HIS A 83 -15.07 6.93 2.76
N MET A 84 -14.08 6.07 2.96
CA MET A 84 -14.24 4.62 2.82
C MET A 84 -15.20 4.02 3.86
N ALA A 85 -15.34 4.61 5.05
CA ALA A 85 -16.28 4.11 6.06
C ALA A 85 -17.72 3.95 5.51
N PHE A 86 -18.12 4.80 4.56
CA PHE A 86 -19.43 4.73 3.90
C PHE A 86 -19.58 3.56 2.92
N TYR A 87 -18.47 3.07 2.34
CA TYR A 87 -18.47 2.02 1.33
C TYR A 87 -18.12 0.64 1.87
N VAL A 88 -17.27 0.59 2.91
CA VAL A 88 -16.74 -0.67 3.45
C VAL A 88 -17.11 -0.91 4.91
N GLY A 89 -17.84 0.03 5.52
CA GLY A 89 -18.33 -0.03 6.90
C GLY A 89 -17.32 0.50 7.93
N TRP A 90 -17.86 1.00 9.04
CA TRP A 90 -17.08 1.57 10.15
C TRP A 90 -16.01 0.64 10.74
N PRO A 91 -16.22 -0.67 10.94
CA PRO A 91 -15.20 -1.53 11.53
C PRO A 91 -13.88 -1.53 10.74
N LYS A 92 -13.94 -1.66 9.41
CA LYS A 92 -12.74 -1.67 8.56
C LYS A 92 -12.05 -0.32 8.54
N ALA A 93 -12.82 0.78 8.45
CA ALA A 93 -12.27 2.13 8.49
C ALA A 93 -11.62 2.43 9.85
N ALA A 94 -12.24 2.05 10.96
CA ALA A 94 -11.69 2.22 12.30
C ALA A 94 -10.40 1.42 12.50
N SER A 95 -10.34 0.16 12.03
CA SER A 95 -9.12 -0.64 12.07
C SER A 95 -7.99 0.01 11.28
N ALA A 96 -8.27 0.61 10.12
CA ALA A 96 -7.27 1.35 9.35
C ALA A 96 -6.83 2.64 10.05
N LEU A 97 -7.77 3.40 10.62
CA LEU A 97 -7.46 4.64 11.34
C LEU A 97 -6.60 4.37 12.59
N ASN A 98 -6.85 3.27 13.29
CA ASN A 98 -6.05 2.82 14.43
C ASN A 98 -4.58 2.55 14.08
N ILE A 99 -4.24 2.25 12.81
CA ILE A 99 -2.85 2.10 12.38
C ILE A 99 -2.14 3.44 12.24
N ILE A 100 -2.87 4.53 12.01
CA ILE A 100 -2.30 5.87 11.80
C ILE A 100 -2.09 6.59 13.13
N ILE A 101 -3.03 6.42 14.06
CA ILE A 101 -3.03 7.17 15.33
C ILE A 101 -2.19 6.54 16.45
N ASN A 102 -1.68 5.31 16.25
CA ASN A 102 -0.84 4.58 17.20
C ASN A 102 0.57 4.40 16.66
#